data_AF-A0AAW4VIM6-F1
#
_entry.id   AF-A0AAW4VIM6-F1
#
_cell.length_a   1.000
_cell.length_b   1.000
_cell.length_c   1.000
_cell.angle_alpha   90.00
_cell.angle_beta   90.00
_cell.angle_gamma   90.00
#
_symmetry.space_group_name_H-M   'P 1'
#
loop_
_entity.id
_entity.type
_entity.pdbx_description
1 polymer ?
#
loop_
_entity_poly.entity_id
_entity_poly.type
_entity_poly.pdbx_seq_one_letter_code
_entity_poly.pdbx_strand_id
1 'polypeptide(L)'
;ANIYYIRQKEPKGLGHAVLCAKSFIGDEPFAVLLGDDVVVNKEGKPALKQLIEQYSKTSASVIGVQTVDKKDVSKYGIVEP
;
A
#
# COMPACT_ATOMS: atom_id res chain seq x y z
N ALA A 1 4.74 8.46 19.14
CA ALA A 1 4.27 8.45 17.74
C ALA A 1 3.04 9.34 17.64
N ASN A 2 2.89 10.10 16.55
CA ASN A 2 1.67 10.87 16.30
C ASN A 2 0.69 9.96 15.56
N ILE A 3 -0.40 9.60 16.23
CA ILE A 3 -1.40 8.66 15.69
C ILE A 3 -2.73 9.39 15.60
N TYR A 4 -3.29 9.40 14.40
CA TYR A 4 -4.60 9.95 14.11
C TYR A 4 -5.51 8.84 13.61
N TYR A 5 -6.80 8.94 13.88
CA TYR A 5 -7.79 7.93 13.51
C TYR A 5 -9.03 8.58 12.90
N ILE A 6 -9.61 7.90 11.91
CA ILE A 6 -10.91 8.24 11.33
C ILE A 6 -11.72 6.96 11.20
N ARG A 7 -13.04 7.10 11.32
CA ARG A 7 -13.95 5.97 11.22
C ARG A 7 -14.47 5.82 9.81
N GLN A 8 -14.23 4.66 9.20
CA GLN A 8 -15.02 4.20 8.06
C GLN A 8 -16.40 3.76 8.56
N LYS A 9 -17.45 4.57 8.35
CA LYS A 9 -18.78 4.33 8.94
C LYS A 9 -19.47 3.08 8.40
N GLU A 10 -19.20 2.75 7.14
CA GLU A 10 -19.78 1.61 6.41
C GLU A 10 -18.67 0.85 5.67
N PRO A 11 -18.69 -0.49 5.63
CA PRO A 11 -17.62 -1.32 5.04
C PRO A 11 -17.68 -1.32 3.50
N LYS A 12 -17.37 -0.18 2.88
CA LYS A 12 -17.39 0.00 1.41
C LYS A 12 -16.05 -0.34 0.74
N GLY A 13 -15.22 -1.13 1.39
CA GLY A 13 -13.92 -1.59 0.88
C GLY A 13 -12.76 -0.61 1.05
N LEU A 14 -11.58 -1.03 0.59
CA LEU A 14 -10.30 -0.33 0.77
C LEU A 14 -10.28 1.07 0.14
N GLY A 15 -10.78 1.21 -1.09
CA GLY A 15 -10.81 2.51 -1.76
C GLY A 15 -11.60 3.57 -0.97
N HIS A 16 -12.73 3.18 -0.39
CA HIS A 16 -13.50 4.07 0.49
C HIS A 16 -12.75 4.37 1.80
N ALA A 17 -12.02 3.41 2.36
CA ALA A 17 -11.20 3.64 3.56
C ALA A 17 -10.09 4.66 3.30
N VAL A 18 -9.37 4.54 2.17
CA VAL A 18 -8.36 5.53 1.74
C VAL A 18 -9.00 6.90 1.50
N LEU A 19 -10.18 6.95 0.87
CA LEU A 19 -10.90 8.21 0.66
C LEU A 19 -11.30 8.88 1.97
N CYS A 20 -11.71 8.13 2.99
CA CYS A 20 -12.01 8.68 4.32
C CYS A 20 -10.78 9.38 4.93
N ALA A 21 -9.57 8.87 4.69
CA ALA A 21 -8.33 9.45 5.21
C ALA A 21 -7.88 10.73 4.49
N LYS A 22 -8.52 11.12 3.37
CA LYS A 22 -8.15 12.32 2.58
C LYS A 22 -8.07 13.59 3.42
N SER A 23 -8.94 13.75 4.42
CA SER A 23 -8.94 14.94 5.30
C SER A 23 -7.68 15.10 6.14
N PHE A 24 -6.93 14.02 6.37
CA PHE A 24 -5.68 14.06 7.13
C PHE A 24 -4.44 14.22 6.24
N ILE A 25 -4.50 13.72 5.01
CA ILE A 25 -3.36 13.74 4.08
C ILE A 25 -3.33 15.02 3.24
N GLY A 26 -4.49 15.54 2.83
CA GLY A 26 -4.56 16.67 1.92
C GLY A 26 -4.14 16.28 0.49
N ASP A 27 -3.25 17.07 -0.10
CA ASP A 27 -2.73 16.92 -1.47
C ASP A 27 -1.23 16.54 -1.46
N GLU A 28 -0.85 15.63 -0.56
CA GLU A 28 0.51 15.13 -0.42
C GLU A 28 0.58 13.63 -0.76
N PRO A 29 1.72 13.14 -1.28
CA PRO A 29 1.92 11.70 -1.47
C PRO A 29 1.91 10.96 -0.14
N PHE A 30 1.32 9.76 -0.14
CA PHE A 30 1.18 8.94 1.06
C PHE A 30 1.39 7.45 0.76
N ALA A 31 1.62 6.68 1.81
CA ALA A 31 1.73 5.22 1.73
C ALA A 31 0.49 4.55 2.33
N VAL A 32 0.07 3.44 1.72
CA VAL A 32 -0.98 2.56 2.25
C VAL A 32 -0.32 1.25 2.70
N LEU A 33 -0.58 0.87 3.95
CA LEU A 33 -0.13 -0.41 4.51
C LEU A 33 -1.37 -1.20 4.93
N LEU A 34 -1.47 -2.45 4.50
CA LEU A 34 -2.54 -3.37 4.91
C LEU A 34 -2.11 -4.06 6.21
N GLY A 35 -2.96 -3.99 7.23
CA GLY A 35 -2.62 -4.45 8.59
C GLY A 35 -2.47 -5.97 8.71
N ASP A 36 -2.98 -6.72 7.74
CA ASP A 36 -2.90 -8.16 7.61
C ASP A 36 -1.65 -8.65 6.85
N ASP A 37 -0.97 -7.77 6.11
CA ASP A 37 0.24 -8.10 5.36
C ASP A 37 1.52 -7.72 6.13
N VAL A 38 2.25 -8.74 6.58
CA VAL A 38 3.54 -8.58 7.26
C VAL A 38 4.68 -8.93 6.32
N VAL A 39 5.32 -7.90 5.75
CA VAL A 39 6.47 -8.07 4.84
C VAL A 39 7.77 -7.86 5.61
N VAL A 40 8.57 -8.93 5.75
CA VAL A 40 9.85 -8.90 6.49
C VAL A 40 11.01 -9.13 5.53
N ASN A 41 11.93 -8.18 5.49
CA ASN A 41 13.23 -8.34 4.86
C ASN A 41 14.32 -8.23 5.93
N LYS A 42 14.77 -9.37 6.48
CA LYS A 42 15.67 -9.40 7.64
C LYS A 42 17.07 -8.87 7.32
N GLU A 43 17.52 -9.06 6.08
CA GLU A 43 18.90 -8.78 5.67
C GLU A 43 18.99 -7.55 4.76
N GLY A 44 17.89 -6.84 4.57
CA GLY A 44 17.80 -5.81 3.55
C GLY A 44 16.87 -4.66 3.90
N LYS A 45 16.59 -3.87 2.86
CA LYS A 45 15.80 -2.66 2.98
C LYS A 45 14.31 -3.00 3.22
N PRO A 46 13.61 -2.32 4.15
CA PRO A 46 12.17 -2.49 4.33
C PRO A 46 11.41 -2.24 3.03
N ALA A 47 10.36 -3.03 2.77
CA ALA A 47 9.57 -2.94 1.53
C ALA A 47 9.05 -1.51 1.27
N LEU A 48 8.49 -0.86 2.30
CA LEU A 48 8.02 0.53 2.18
C LEU A 48 9.12 1.50 1.73
N LYS A 49 10.36 1.34 2.25
CA LYS A 49 11.47 2.22 1.86
C LYS A 49 11.88 2.00 0.41
N GLN A 50 11.80 0.77 -0.10
CA GLN A 50 12.04 0.49 -1.52
C GLN A 50 11.00 1.18 -2.42
N LEU A 51 9.72 1.17 -2.02
CA LEU A 51 8.64 1.84 -2.76
C LEU A 51 8.81 3.37 -2.76
N ILE A 52 9.15 3.95 -1.61
CA ILE A 52 9.42 5.40 -1.48
C ILE A 52 10.56 5.82 -2.41
N GLU A 53 11.65 5.04 -2.47
CA GLU A 53 12.79 5.35 -3.35
C GLU A 53 12.44 5.27 -4.84
N GLN A 54 11.50 4.41 -5.23
CA GLN A 54 10.98 4.40 -6.60
C GLN A 54 10.10 5.62 -6.87
N TYR A 55 9.19 5.95 -5.94
CA TYR A 55 8.37 7.16 -6.05
C TYR A 55 9.25 8.41 -6.21
N SER A 56 10.35 8.54 -5.46
CA SER A 56 11.26 9.69 -5.59
C SER A 56 11.91 9.81 -6.96
N LYS A 57 12.01 8.71 -7.73
CA LYS A 57 12.59 8.72 -9.08
C LYS A 57 11.53 8.95 -10.16
N THR A 58 10.34 8.38 -9.98
CA THR A 58 9.30 8.37 -11.00
C THR A 58 8.25 9.47 -10.80
N SER A 59 8.11 10.00 -9.58
CA SER A 59 7.02 10.87 -9.15
C SER A 59 5.62 10.32 -9.51
N ALA A 60 5.50 8.99 -9.57
CA ALA A 60 4.28 8.28 -9.93
C ALA A 60 3.94 7.24 -8.87
N SER A 61 2.65 6.89 -8.76
CA SER A 61 2.19 5.85 -7.83
C SER A 61 2.95 4.53 -8.06
N VAL A 62 3.41 3.91 -6.97
CA VAL A 62 4.16 2.66 -6.99
C VAL A 62 3.38 1.59 -6.24
N ILE A 63 3.22 0.43 -6.86
CA ILE A 63 2.53 -0.73 -6.27
C ILE A 63 3.58 -1.82 -6.00
N GLY A 64 3.65 -2.29 -4.76
CA GLY A 64 4.47 -3.45 -4.41
C GLY A 64 3.81 -4.74 -4.91
N VAL A 65 4.55 -5.57 -5.64
CA VAL A 65 4.09 -6.85 -6.16
C VAL A 65 5.09 -7.96 -5.84
N GLN A 66 4.61 -9.20 -5.81
CA GLN A 66 5.44 -10.39 -5.68
C GLN A 66 5.05 -11.43 -6.72
N THR A 67 6.02 -12.21 -7.19
CA THR A 67 5.74 -13.36 -8.05
C THR A 67 5.07 -14.46 -7.24
N VAL A 68 4.05 -15.09 -7.82
CA VAL A 68 3.35 -16.25 -7.26
C VAL A 68 3.38 -17.41 -8.24
N ASP A 69 3.22 -18.64 -7.73
CA ASP A 69 3.07 -19.82 -8.58
C ASP A 69 1.86 -19.68 -9.51
N LYS A 70 1.99 -20.16 -10.75
CA LYS A 70 0.89 -20.10 -11.74
C LYS A 70 -0.42 -20.72 -11.26
N LYS A 71 -0.35 -21.74 -10.39
CA LYS A 71 -1.52 -22.41 -9.81
C LYS A 71 -2.28 -21.53 -8.81
N ASP A 72 -1.63 -20.50 -8.27
CA ASP A 72 -2.17 -19.63 -7.21
C ASP A 72 -2.65 -18.27 -7.73
N VAL A 73 -2.44 -17.96 -9.02
CA VAL A 73 -2.76 -16.64 -9.61
C VAL A 73 -4.22 -16.21 -9.43
N SER A 74 -5.16 -17.15 -9.41
CA SER A 74 -6.60 -16.87 -9.23
C SER A 74 -6.97 -16.36 -7.84
N LYS A 75 -6.04 -16.42 -6.88
CA LYS A 75 -6.23 -15.94 -5.50
C LYS A 75 -5.85 -14.46 -5.34
N TYR A 76 -5.25 -13.83 -6.34
CA TYR A 76 -4.63 -12.51 -6.24
C TYR A 76 -5.09 -11.56 -7.36
N GLY A 77 -4.89 -10.26 -7.13
CA GLY A 77 -4.85 -9.29 -8.21
C GLY A 77 -3.53 -9.43 -8.98
N ILE A 78 -3.60 -9.61 -10.29
CA ILE A 78 -2.43 -9.79 -11.16
C ILE A 78 -2.20 -8.51 -11.96
N VAL A 79 -0.95 -8.05 -12.01
CA VAL A 79 -0.52 -6.92 -12.83
C VAL A 79 -0.02 -7.39 -14.19
N GLU A 80 -0.25 -6.58 -15.23
CA GLU A 80 0.38 -6.70 -16.55
C GLU A 80 1.45 -5.59 -16.67
N PRO A 81 2.75 -5.93 -16.59
CA PRO A 81 3.85 -4.96 -16.63
C PRO A 81 4.12 -4.39 -18.03
#